data_AF-A0A0S8FPL8-F1
#
_entry.id   AF-A0A0S8FPL8-F1
#
_cell.length_a   1.000
_cell.length_b   1.000
_cell.length_c   1.000
_cell.angle_alpha   90.00
_cell.angle_beta   90.00
_cell.angle_gamma   90.00
#
_symmetry.space_group_name_H-M   'P 1'
#
loop_
_entity.id
_entity.type
_entity.pdbx_description
1 polymer ?
#
loop_
_entity_poly.entity_id
_entity_poly.type
_entity_poly.pdbx_seq_one_letter_code
_entity_poly.pdbx_strand_id
1 'polypeptide(L)'
;MGEMKQGNWRRTFNRFVGVGTAILGMAIVLSSFRLLGNPVLWYVSVMTGLLIVLAGFLYGTYPFLTSERRYVALRSEVERFIRLVRRLNDAATRESPEDFQRAKKEMAESVERMADLAGKQK
;
A
#
# COMPACT_ATOMS: atom_id res chain seq x y z
N MET A 1 -0.83 26.62 -21.98
CA MET A 1 0.03 26.33 -20.81
C MET A 1 -0.49 25.07 -20.17
N GLY A 2 0.26 23.97 -20.29
CA GLY A 2 -0.22 22.60 -20.05
C GLY A 2 -0.20 22.21 -18.57
N GLU A 3 -1.37 21.82 -18.06
CA GLU A 3 -1.51 21.15 -16.77
C GLU A 3 -0.80 19.79 -16.80
N MET A 4 0.34 19.68 -16.13
CA MET A 4 1.02 18.40 -15.97
C MET A 4 0.23 17.49 -15.04
N LYS A 5 -0.33 16.43 -15.62
CA LYS A 5 -0.90 15.22 -14.99
C LYS A 5 -0.10 14.76 -13.76
N GLN A 6 -0.46 15.22 -12.58
CA GLN A 6 0.17 14.83 -11.30
C GLN A 6 -0.18 13.39 -10.83
N GLY A 7 -1.07 12.67 -11.53
CA GLY A 7 -1.54 11.34 -11.08
C GLY A 7 -0.57 10.18 -11.31
N ASN A 8 0.30 10.24 -12.32
CA ASN A 8 1.17 9.12 -12.70
C ASN A 8 2.61 9.22 -12.18
N TRP A 9 3.05 10.39 -11.74
CA TRP A 9 4.46 10.64 -11.44
C TRP A 9 4.95 9.93 -10.17
N ARG A 10 4.11 9.81 -9.12
CA ARG A 10 4.47 9.14 -7.85
C ARG A 10 4.71 7.64 -7.99
N ARG A 11 3.97 6.96 -8.88
CA ARG A 11 4.13 5.51 -9.15
C ARG A 11 5.42 5.22 -9.90
N THR A 12 5.74 6.07 -10.87
CA THR A 12 6.99 6.01 -11.62
C THR A 12 8.15 6.35 -10.69
N PHE A 13 8.06 7.44 -9.92
CA PHE A 13 9.08 7.88 -8.97
C PHE A 13 9.44 6.79 -7.94
N ASN A 14 8.47 6.14 -7.29
CA ASN A 14 8.78 5.04 -6.35
C ASN A 14 9.48 3.84 -7.00
N ARG A 15 9.15 3.52 -8.27
CA ARG A 15 9.82 2.46 -9.03
C ARG A 15 11.24 2.87 -9.44
N PHE A 16 11.45 4.15 -9.74
CA PHE A 16 12.75 4.73 -10.03
C PHE A 16 13.61 4.94 -8.77
N VAL A 17 13.03 5.13 -7.59
CA VAL A 17 13.77 5.26 -6.33
C VAL A 17 14.43 3.94 -5.95
N GLY A 18 13.75 2.80 -6.10
CA GLY A 18 14.35 1.48 -5.84
C GLY A 18 15.50 1.15 -6.79
N VAL A 19 15.32 1.37 -8.10
CA VAL A 19 16.37 1.14 -9.10
C VAL A 19 17.50 2.17 -8.96
N GLY A 20 17.16 3.43 -8.71
CA GLY A 20 18.12 4.53 -8.54
C GLY A 20 19.00 4.35 -7.31
N THR A 21 18.43 3.93 -6.17
CA THR A 21 19.20 3.65 -4.96
C THR A 21 20.12 2.44 -5.11
N ALA A 22 19.69 1.40 -5.84
CA ALA A 22 20.53 0.24 -6.16
C ALA A 22 21.73 0.62 -7.06
N ILE A 23 21.48 1.41 -8.12
CA ILE A 23 22.55 1.90 -9.03
C ILE A 23 23.51 2.81 -8.27
N LEU A 24 23.00 3.71 -7.44
CA LEU A 24 23.82 4.62 -6.63
C LEU A 24 24.69 3.86 -5.62
N GLY A 25 24.10 2.89 -4.91
CA GLY A 25 24.83 2.03 -3.97
C GLY A 25 25.92 1.21 -4.65
N MET A 26 25.63 0.63 -5.82
CA MET A 26 26.61 -0.09 -6.63
C MET A 26 27.76 0.82 -7.09
N ALA A 27 27.45 2.04 -7.53
CA ALA A 27 28.45 3.01 -7.97
C ALA A 27 29.38 3.44 -6.80
N ILE A 28 28.84 3.61 -5.59
CA ILE A 28 29.62 3.92 -4.39
C ILE A 28 30.56 2.75 -4.04
N VAL A 29 30.05 1.52 -4.05
CA VAL A 29 30.84 0.32 -3.76
C VAL A 29 32.00 0.20 -4.77
N LEU A 30 31.70 0.26 -6.07
CA LEU A 30 32.71 0.14 -7.14
C LEU A 30 33.74 1.28 -7.12
N SER A 31 33.32 2.52 -6.81
CA SER A 31 34.23 3.67 -6.73
C SER A 31 35.18 3.58 -5.53
N SER A 32 34.77 2.91 -4.45
CA SER A 32 35.57 2.78 -3.23
C SER A 32 36.82 1.93 -3.43
N PHE A 33 36.75 0.92 -4.30
CA PHE A 33 37.89 0.08 -4.68
C PHE A 33 38.98 0.86 -5.44
N ARG A 34 38.63 1.96 -6.11
CA ARG A 34 39.58 2.70 -6.97
C ARG A 34 40.27 3.87 -6.26
N LEU A 35 39.66 4.43 -5.20
CA LEU A 35 40.07 5.70 -4.60
C LEU A 35 40.79 5.59 -3.26
N LEU A 36 40.70 4.46 -2.55
CA LEU A 36 41.18 4.34 -1.18
C LEU A 36 42.25 3.24 -1.09
N GLY A 37 43.47 3.56 -0.67
CA GLY A 37 44.56 2.58 -0.49
C GLY A 37 44.54 1.86 0.85
N ASN A 38 43.52 2.09 1.69
CA ASN A 38 43.45 1.59 3.06
C ASN A 38 42.29 0.61 3.25
N PRO A 39 42.56 -0.64 3.71
CA PRO A 39 41.54 -1.69 3.83
C PRO A 39 40.42 -1.35 4.82
N VAL A 40 40.67 -0.54 5.86
CA VAL A 40 39.62 -0.15 6.83
C VAL A 40 38.60 0.77 6.16
N LEU A 41 39.06 1.71 5.33
CA LEU A 41 38.19 2.62 4.60
C LEU A 41 37.36 1.90 3.53
N TRP A 42 37.86 0.80 2.97
CA TRP A 42 37.08 -0.08 2.10
C TRP A 42 35.91 -0.71 2.84
N TYR A 43 36.17 -1.34 3.99
CA TYR A 43 35.13 -1.99 4.78
C TYR A 43 34.03 -1.02 5.19
N VAL A 44 34.38 0.19 5.64
CA VAL A 44 33.40 1.22 6.02
C VAL A 44 32.56 1.63 4.81
N SER A 45 33.19 1.90 3.66
CA SER A 45 32.45 2.34 2.47
C SER A 45 31.51 1.26 1.91
N VAL A 46 31.97 0.01 1.88
CA VAL A 46 31.12 -1.13 1.48
C VAL A 46 29.94 -1.30 2.42
N MET A 47 30.16 -1.19 3.74
CA MET A 47 29.06 -1.21 4.72
C MET A 47 28.06 -0.07 4.47
N THR A 48 28.53 1.16 4.25
CA THR A 48 27.64 2.30 3.98
C THR A 48 26.85 2.10 2.69
N GLY A 49 27.48 1.62 1.62
CA GLY A 49 26.80 1.30 0.37
C GLY A 49 25.72 0.24 0.54
N LEU A 50 26.02 -0.82 1.29
CA LEU A 50 25.06 -1.89 1.58
C LEU A 50 23.86 -1.38 2.41
N LEU A 51 24.09 -0.51 3.39
CA LEU A 51 23.02 0.10 4.18
C LEU A 51 22.09 0.98 3.33
N ILE A 52 22.64 1.73 2.37
CA ILE A 52 21.84 2.56 1.45
C ILE A 52 20.97 1.69 0.54
N VAL A 53 21.51 0.58 0.02
CA VAL A 53 20.75 -0.39 -0.79
C VAL A 53 19.65 -1.03 0.05
N LEU A 54 19.96 -1.44 1.28
CA LEU A 54 18.98 -2.05 2.19
C LEU A 54 17.86 -1.07 2.54
N ALA A 55 18.18 0.19 2.83
CA ALA A 55 17.20 1.24 3.10
C ALA A 55 16.32 1.54 1.89
N GLY A 56 16.92 1.60 0.69
CA GLY A 56 16.19 1.76 -0.58
C GLY A 56 15.25 0.60 -0.88
N PHE A 57 15.69 -0.64 -0.61
CA PHE A 57 14.86 -1.83 -0.70
C PHE A 57 13.71 -1.80 0.31
N LEU A 58 13.98 -1.48 1.58
CA LEU A 58 12.94 -1.34 2.60
C LEU A 58 11.88 -0.31 2.16
N TYR A 59 12.30 0.88 1.73
CA TYR A 59 11.41 1.92 1.25
C TYR A 59 10.58 1.48 0.02
N GLY A 60 11.22 0.74 -0.89
CA GLY A 60 10.59 0.16 -2.08
C GLY A 60 9.67 -1.03 -1.80
N THR A 61 9.80 -1.69 -0.64
CA THR A 61 8.98 -2.85 -0.21
C THR A 61 7.83 -2.46 0.72
N TYR A 62 7.83 -1.22 1.23
CA TYR A 62 6.70 -0.61 1.93
C TYR A 62 5.64 0.16 1.07
N PRO A 63 5.46 -0.03 -0.26
CA PRO A 63 4.39 0.65 -0.99
C PRO A 63 3.00 0.02 -0.76
N PHE A 64 2.89 -1.04 0.03
CA PHE A 64 1.59 -1.68 0.32
C PHE A 64 0.63 -0.78 1.15
N LEU A 65 1.15 0.24 1.84
CA LEU A 65 0.36 1.16 2.68
C LEU A 65 -0.14 2.42 1.96
N THR A 66 0.31 2.72 0.72
CA THR A 66 -0.14 3.93 0.01
C THR A 66 -1.43 3.72 -0.81
N SER A 67 -1.85 2.47 -1.01
CA SER A 67 -3.16 2.14 -1.59
C SER A 67 -4.32 2.29 -0.59
N GLU A 68 -4.05 2.10 0.71
CA GLU A 68 -5.10 2.06 1.74
C GLU A 68 -5.81 3.41 1.95
N ARG A 69 -5.12 4.55 1.74
CA ARG A 69 -5.77 5.87 1.92
C ARG A 69 -6.81 6.22 0.85
N ARG A 70 -6.84 5.51 -0.29
CA ARG A 70 -7.75 5.86 -1.40
C ARG A 70 -9.18 5.34 -1.20
N TYR A 71 -9.36 4.38 -0.29
CA TYR A 71 -10.64 3.67 -0.11
C TYR A 71 -11.05 3.55 1.36
N VAL A 72 -10.69 4.53 2.21
CA VAL A 72 -11.06 4.53 3.64
C VAL A 72 -12.59 4.39 3.81
N ALA A 73 -13.37 5.12 2.99
CA ALA A 73 -14.82 5.03 3.01
C ALA A 73 -15.33 3.62 2.61
N LEU A 74 -14.76 3.03 1.56
CA LEU A 74 -15.13 1.67 1.12
C LEU A 74 -14.75 0.62 2.17
N ARG A 75 -13.57 0.75 2.79
CA ARG A 75 -13.13 -0.13 3.90
C ARG A 75 -14.08 -0.03 5.09
N SER A 76 -14.47 1.17 5.49
CA SER A 76 -15.43 1.35 6.58
C SER A 76 -16.79 0.71 6.28
N GLU A 77 -17.23 0.74 5.02
CA GLU A 77 -18.47 0.09 4.61
C GLU A 77 -18.33 -1.44 4.55
N VAL A 78 -17.18 -1.98 4.12
CA VAL A 78 -16.88 -3.42 4.18
C VAL A 78 -16.87 -3.93 5.63
N GLU A 79 -16.26 -3.20 6.55
CA GLU A 79 -16.29 -3.55 7.98
C GLU A 79 -17.71 -3.54 8.54
N ARG A 80 -18.55 -2.59 8.09
CA ARG A 80 -19.98 -2.58 8.42
C ARG A 80 -20.70 -3.79 7.84
N PHE A 81 -20.42 -4.15 6.59
CA PHE A 81 -21.00 -5.32 5.94
C PHE A 81 -20.67 -6.62 6.68
N ILE A 82 -19.43 -6.80 7.14
CA ILE A 82 -19.02 -7.95 7.95
C ILE A 82 -19.84 -8.06 9.24
N ARG A 83 -20.14 -6.92 9.90
CA ARG A 83 -21.02 -6.91 11.08
C ARG A 83 -22.45 -7.32 10.76
N LEU A 84 -22.96 -6.94 9.59
CA LEU A 84 -24.30 -7.35 9.13
C LEU A 84 -24.37 -8.85 8.84
N VAL A 85 -23.33 -9.44 8.25
CA VAL A 85 -23.24 -10.89 8.04
C VAL A 85 -23.31 -11.64 9.37
N ARG A 86 -22.57 -11.17 10.39
CA ARG A 86 -22.63 -11.76 11.74
C ARG A 86 -24.03 -11.66 12.34
N ARG A 87 -24.68 -10.49 12.23
CA ARG A 87 -26.06 -10.31 12.69
C ARG A 87 -27.06 -11.22 11.96
N LEU A 88 -26.90 -11.41 10.66
CA LEU A 88 -27.73 -12.32 9.88
C LEU A 88 -27.58 -13.76 10.38
N ASN A 89 -26.33 -14.19 10.63
CA ASN A 89 -26.03 -15.52 11.18
C ASN A 89 -26.61 -15.71 12.59
N ASP A 90 -26.47 -14.71 13.45
CA ASP A 90 -27.05 -14.74 14.79
C ASP A 90 -28.58 -14.81 14.74
N ALA A 91 -29.21 -14.04 13.85
CA ALA A 91 -30.67 -14.07 13.64
C ALA A 91 -31.14 -15.41 13.09
N ALA A 92 -30.39 -16.03 12.18
CA ALA A 92 -30.67 -17.37 11.67
C ALA A 92 -30.57 -18.43 12.77
N THR A 93 -29.56 -18.31 13.65
CA THR A 93 -29.35 -19.26 14.76
C THR A 93 -30.41 -19.12 15.85
N ARG A 94 -30.93 -17.90 16.07
CA ARG A 94 -31.98 -17.60 17.05
C ARG A 94 -33.40 -17.77 16.51
N GLU A 95 -33.54 -18.21 15.25
CA GLU A 95 -34.81 -18.36 14.54
C GLU A 95 -35.68 -17.08 14.59
N SER A 96 -35.05 -15.90 14.57
CA SER A 96 -35.76 -14.60 14.57
C SER A 96 -35.99 -14.16 13.12
N PRO A 97 -37.20 -14.34 12.55
CA PRO A 97 -37.43 -14.10 11.12
C PRO A 97 -37.40 -12.61 10.81
N GLU A 98 -37.85 -11.77 11.74
CA GLU A 98 -37.86 -10.32 11.61
C GLU A 98 -36.44 -9.75 11.56
N ASP A 99 -35.58 -10.18 12.49
CA ASP A 99 -34.17 -9.75 12.51
C ASP A 99 -33.40 -10.26 11.29
N PHE A 100 -33.73 -11.47 10.82
CA PHE A 100 -33.14 -12.03 9.62
C PHE A 100 -33.49 -11.20 8.38
N GLN A 101 -34.78 -10.88 8.18
CA GLN A 101 -35.22 -10.05 7.06
C GLN A 101 -34.65 -8.63 7.14
N ARG A 102 -34.57 -8.07 8.34
CA ARG A 102 -33.97 -6.76 8.56
C ARG A 102 -32.47 -6.75 8.21
N ALA A 103 -31.70 -7.71 8.71
CA ALA A 103 -30.27 -7.82 8.40
C ALA A 103 -30.04 -8.03 6.89
N LYS A 104 -30.87 -8.88 6.25
CA LYS A 104 -30.82 -9.11 4.80
C LYS A 104 -31.06 -7.82 4.00
N LYS A 105 -32.05 -7.01 4.38
CA LYS A 105 -32.33 -5.72 3.74
C LYS A 105 -31.16 -4.75 3.93
N GLU A 106 -30.65 -4.63 5.15
CA GLU A 106 -29.51 -3.76 5.46
C GLU A 106 -28.23 -4.17 4.69
N MET A 107 -28.04 -5.47 4.43
CA MET A 107 -26.96 -5.98 3.60
C MET A 107 -27.09 -5.56 2.13
N ALA A 108 -28.30 -5.64 1.56
CA ALA A 108 -28.53 -5.20 0.18
C ALA A 108 -28.21 -3.71 -0.01
N GLU A 109 -28.69 -2.86 0.91
CA GLU A 109 -28.38 -1.42 0.91
C GLU A 109 -26.88 -1.14 1.11
N SER A 110 -26.16 -2.01 1.84
CA SER A 110 -24.71 -1.88 2.02
C SER A 110 -23.94 -2.18 0.74
N VAL A 111 -24.40 -3.16 -0.05
CA VAL A 111 -23.85 -3.45 -1.36
C VAL A 111 -24.05 -2.28 -2.33
N GLU A 112 -25.23 -1.66 -2.33
CA GLU A 112 -25.48 -0.44 -3.13
C GLU A 112 -24.52 0.69 -2.73
N ARG A 113 -24.35 0.96 -1.43
CA ARG A 113 -23.38 1.97 -0.96
C ARG A 113 -21.94 1.62 -1.35
N MET A 114 -21.55 0.35 -1.30
CA MET A 114 -20.23 -0.08 -1.77
C MET A 114 -20.06 0.14 -3.27
N ALA A 115 -21.09 -0.13 -4.07
CA ALA A 115 -21.09 0.12 -5.51
C ALA A 115 -20.98 1.63 -5.82
N ASP A 116 -21.68 2.49 -5.08
CA ASP A 116 -21.57 3.95 -5.20
C ASP A 116 -20.18 4.46 -4.83
N LEU A 117 -19.61 3.95 -3.72
CA LEU A 117 -18.27 4.32 -3.28
C LEU A 117 -17.19 3.84 -4.26
N ALA A 118 -17.41 2.71 -4.93
CA ALA A 118 -16.54 2.22 -6.00
C ALA A 118 -16.74 2.99 -7.31
N GLY A 119 -17.97 3.39 -7.64
CA GLY A 119 -18.38 4.07 -8.87
C GLY A 119 -18.11 5.57 -8.90
N LYS A 120 -17.96 6.23 -7.74
CA LYS A 120 -17.53 7.63 -7.61
C LYS A 120 -16.09 7.92 -8.08
N GLN A 121 -15.38 6.91 -8.60
CA GLN A 121 -14.16 7.07 -9.39
C GLN A 121 -14.42 6.76 -10.88
N LYS A 122 -15.19 7.63 -11.53
CA LYS A 122 -15.09 7.87 -12.97
C LYS A 122 -14.90 9.36 -13.22
#